data_AF-A0A3D3LCQ3-F1
#
_entry.id   AF-A0A3D3LCQ3-F1
#
_cell.length_a   1.000
_cell.length_b   1.000
_cell.length_c   1.000
_cell.angle_alpha   90.00
_cell.angle_beta   90.00
_cell.angle_gamma   90.00
#
_symmetry.space_group_name_H-M   'P 1'
#
loop_
_entity.id
_entity.type
_entity.pdbx_description
1 polymer ?
#
loop_
_entity_poly.entity_id
_entity_poly.type
_entity_poly.pdbx_seq_one_letter_code
_entity_poly.pdbx_strand_id
1 'polypeptide(L)'
;MKLPLLLAALAVPAFAATPTFKKITLANEFVSEGAHFADFDKDGHNDICAGPYIWKGPEFKERIEYTAPAEKPYDPGKGYSDYFLTYTYDFNNDGWQDILVYSWPGKETWVFENPQNKPGHWTRHTIFDVTDNESPTLGDMNGDGKPELICHTSSGSQPPSGGRLGFAEIDWSNPLGKARFRPITPVTPENDKKYFRYTHGYGFGDVNGDGRPDILTKDGWFEQPADMKEDKDWAFHPGPFVPEGERGGSFLLVYDVNGDGRNDVITSHNAHGYGFGWYEQNADGSFTPHKLMGATIEESPIGVKFSQLHAMQLADVDGDGVLDVVTGKRRWAHGPLKDDEPNAPPVLYWFQIKRDGKGGAQFIPHLIDDASGVGTQVTPGDVNKDGKLDVVVGNKMGVFVLLQE
;
A
#
# COMPACT_ATOMS: atom_id res chain seq x y z
N MET A 1 -52.07 18.15 -31.84
CA MET A 1 -50.63 18.09 -31.52
C MET A 1 -50.45 16.96 -30.51
N LYS A 2 -50.03 15.76 -30.94
CA LYS A 2 -49.83 14.60 -30.05
C LYS A 2 -48.34 14.53 -29.70
N LEU A 3 -48.01 14.66 -28.42
CA LEU A 3 -46.65 14.49 -27.90
C LEU A 3 -46.31 12.99 -27.89
N PRO A 4 -45.12 12.55 -28.35
CA PRO A 4 -44.74 11.15 -28.26
C PRO A 4 -44.30 10.83 -26.82
N LEU A 5 -44.78 9.70 -26.33
CA LEU A 5 -44.40 9.10 -25.05
C LEU A 5 -43.00 8.50 -25.20
N LEU A 6 -41.99 9.08 -24.55
CA LEU A 6 -40.64 8.51 -24.49
C LEU A 6 -40.69 7.34 -23.50
N LEU A 7 -40.59 6.11 -24.00
CA LEU A 7 -40.37 4.93 -23.15
C LEU A 7 -38.90 4.94 -22.71
N ALA A 8 -38.63 5.28 -21.46
CA ALA A 8 -37.32 5.06 -20.86
C ALA A 8 -37.14 3.55 -20.67
N ALA A 9 -36.28 2.93 -21.49
CA ALA A 9 -35.84 1.57 -21.25
C ALA A 9 -34.96 1.58 -20.00
N LEU A 10 -35.47 0.99 -18.91
CA LEU A 10 -34.64 0.63 -17.76
C LEU A 10 -33.65 -0.42 -18.23
N ALA A 11 -32.40 0.00 -18.44
CA ALA A 11 -31.29 -0.93 -18.62
C ALA A 11 -31.15 -1.71 -17.31
N VAL A 12 -31.46 -3.00 -17.35
CA VAL A 12 -31.07 -3.92 -16.29
C VAL A 12 -29.55 -3.96 -16.32
N PRO A 13 -28.83 -3.63 -15.23
CA PRO A 13 -27.38 -3.75 -15.24
C PRO A 13 -27.06 -5.21 -15.52
N ALA A 14 -26.33 -5.45 -16.62
CA ALA A 14 -25.73 -6.75 -16.85
C ALA A 14 -24.80 -7.00 -15.65
N PHE A 15 -25.01 -8.12 -14.95
CA PHE A 15 -24.01 -8.56 -13.97
C PHE A 15 -22.69 -8.72 -14.73
N ALA A 16 -21.71 -7.87 -14.42
CA ALA A 16 -20.37 -8.05 -14.93
C ALA A 16 -19.89 -9.44 -14.51
N ALA A 17 -19.25 -10.17 -15.43
CA ALA A 17 -18.63 -11.44 -15.07
C ALA A 17 -17.55 -11.17 -14.03
N THR A 18 -17.35 -12.09 -13.08
CA THR A 18 -16.25 -12.00 -12.12
C THR A 18 -14.92 -11.82 -12.86
N PRO A 19 -14.15 -10.77 -12.56
CA PRO A 19 -12.84 -10.54 -13.16
C PRO A 19 -11.94 -11.78 -13.13
N THR A 20 -11.27 -12.06 -14.23
CA THR A 20 -10.21 -13.07 -14.34
C THR A 20 -8.89 -12.41 -14.69
N PHE A 21 -7.77 -13.04 -14.33
CA PHE A 21 -6.45 -12.45 -14.50
C PHE A 21 -5.50 -13.36 -15.26
N LYS A 22 -4.69 -12.76 -16.12
CA LYS A 22 -3.55 -13.39 -16.78
C LYS A 22 -2.25 -12.91 -16.18
N LYS A 23 -1.47 -13.84 -15.66
CA LYS A 23 -0.13 -13.58 -15.13
C LYS A 23 0.92 -13.45 -16.24
N ILE A 24 1.73 -12.40 -16.14
CA ILE A 24 2.99 -12.20 -16.85
C ILE A 24 4.11 -12.18 -15.81
N THR A 25 5.08 -13.08 -15.95
CA THR A 25 6.29 -13.11 -15.11
C THR A 25 7.39 -12.29 -15.78
N LEU A 26 7.79 -11.17 -15.15
CA LEU A 26 8.82 -10.26 -15.66
C LEU A 26 10.23 -10.67 -15.22
N ALA A 27 10.33 -11.25 -14.03
CA ALA A 27 11.56 -11.78 -13.43
C ALA A 27 11.22 -12.95 -12.52
N ASN A 28 12.14 -13.92 -12.41
CA ASN A 28 12.08 -14.98 -11.39
C ASN A 28 13.13 -14.79 -10.29
N GLU A 29 14.05 -13.85 -10.51
CA GLU A 29 15.05 -13.43 -9.55
C GLU A 29 14.47 -12.43 -8.53
N PHE A 30 14.95 -12.51 -7.29
CA PHE A 30 14.59 -11.54 -6.26
C PHE A 30 15.35 -10.24 -6.45
N VAL A 31 14.64 -9.18 -6.88
CA VAL A 31 15.21 -7.85 -7.15
C VAL A 31 14.64 -6.77 -6.23
N SER A 32 13.43 -6.97 -5.69
CA SER A 32 12.73 -6.04 -4.81
C SER A 32 11.63 -6.74 -4.00
N GLU A 33 11.17 -6.09 -2.93
CA GLU A 33 9.98 -6.47 -2.14
C GLU A 33 8.75 -5.62 -2.51
N GLY A 34 8.89 -4.73 -3.49
CA GLY A 34 7.82 -3.90 -4.02
C GLY A 34 8.03 -3.58 -5.50
N ALA A 35 6.98 -3.13 -6.15
CA ALA A 35 6.98 -2.76 -7.56
C ALA A 35 5.88 -1.73 -7.82
N HIS A 36 6.08 -0.88 -8.82
CA HIS A 36 5.11 0.11 -9.25
C HIS A 36 5.13 0.23 -10.78
N PHE A 37 4.27 1.07 -11.33
CA PHE A 37 4.21 1.31 -12.76
C PHE A 37 3.93 2.79 -13.06
N ALA A 38 4.40 3.24 -14.22
CA ALA A 38 4.13 4.56 -14.80
C ALA A 38 4.62 4.59 -16.25
N ASP A 39 4.18 5.57 -17.05
CA ASP A 39 4.74 5.82 -18.39
C ASP A 39 6.06 6.61 -18.26
N PHE A 40 7.20 5.90 -18.17
CA PHE A 40 8.50 6.52 -17.88
C PHE A 40 9.17 7.12 -19.11
N ASP A 41 8.83 6.67 -20.32
CA ASP A 41 9.44 7.17 -21.57
C ASP A 41 8.49 8.02 -22.44
N LYS A 42 7.24 8.22 -21.98
CA LYS A 42 6.18 8.96 -22.66
C LYS A 42 5.76 8.35 -24.00
N ASP A 43 5.83 7.03 -24.13
CA ASP A 43 5.37 6.33 -25.33
C ASP A 43 3.84 6.09 -25.33
N GLY A 44 3.17 6.40 -24.22
CA GLY A 44 1.74 6.22 -24.06
C GLY A 44 1.36 4.89 -23.40
N HIS A 45 2.31 4.02 -23.08
CA HIS A 45 2.13 2.77 -22.34
C HIS A 45 2.75 2.88 -20.95
N ASN A 46 2.14 2.24 -19.96
CA ASN A 46 2.82 2.15 -18.66
C ASN A 46 3.94 1.12 -18.74
N ASP A 47 5.03 1.43 -18.08
CA ASP A 47 6.15 0.56 -17.79
C ASP A 47 6.10 0.11 -16.34
N ILE A 48 6.79 -0.98 -16.01
CA ILE A 48 6.90 -1.49 -14.64
C ILE A 48 8.27 -1.18 -14.07
N CYS A 49 8.36 -0.63 -12.86
CA CYS A 49 9.61 -0.51 -12.12
C CYS A 49 9.65 -1.45 -10.90
N ALA A 50 10.78 -2.15 -10.74
CA ALA A 50 11.03 -3.01 -9.60
C ALA A 50 12.54 -3.24 -9.43
N GLY A 51 13.05 -3.05 -8.22
CA GLY A 51 14.49 -3.09 -7.96
C GLY A 51 15.20 -2.01 -8.79
N PRO A 52 16.36 -2.29 -9.41
CA PRO A 52 17.08 -1.33 -10.25
C PRO A 52 16.57 -1.27 -11.70
N TYR A 53 15.44 -1.92 -12.02
CA TYR A 53 15.01 -2.20 -13.38
C TYR A 53 13.68 -1.53 -13.75
N ILE A 54 13.53 -1.23 -15.05
CA ILE A 54 12.26 -0.88 -15.70
C ILE A 54 11.99 -1.90 -16.81
N TRP A 55 10.77 -2.43 -16.89
CA TRP A 55 10.28 -3.24 -18.02
C TRP A 55 9.35 -2.39 -18.88
N LYS A 56 9.71 -2.22 -20.15
CA LYS A 56 8.99 -1.34 -21.07
C LYS A 56 7.67 -1.98 -21.54
N GLY A 57 6.58 -1.26 -21.36
CA GLY A 57 5.27 -1.64 -21.88
C GLY A 57 5.20 -1.57 -23.41
N PRO A 58 4.10 -2.05 -24.02
CA PRO A 58 3.02 -2.81 -23.39
C PRO A 58 3.33 -4.32 -23.26
N GLU A 59 4.32 -4.86 -23.96
CA GLU A 59 4.63 -6.30 -23.89
C GLU A 59 5.56 -6.70 -22.73
N PHE A 60 6.20 -5.74 -22.06
CA PHE A 60 7.13 -5.97 -20.95
C PHE A 60 8.32 -6.88 -21.27
N LYS A 61 8.74 -6.92 -22.54
CA LYS A 61 9.84 -7.78 -23.03
C LYS A 61 11.20 -7.11 -22.94
N GLU A 62 11.24 -5.79 -23.03
CA GLU A 62 12.47 -5.02 -22.89
C GLU A 62 12.65 -4.63 -21.43
N ARG A 63 13.85 -4.88 -20.89
CA ARG A 63 14.25 -4.52 -19.53
C ARG A 63 15.47 -3.62 -19.58
N ILE A 64 15.40 -2.47 -18.93
CA ILE A 64 16.49 -1.51 -18.80
C ILE A 64 16.89 -1.32 -17.33
N GLU A 65 18.10 -0.82 -17.11
CA GLU A 65 18.61 -0.43 -15.79
C GLU A 65 18.46 1.09 -15.63
N TYR A 66 17.64 1.53 -14.67
CA TYR A 66 17.56 2.95 -14.33
C TYR A 66 18.62 3.34 -13.30
N THR A 67 19.15 2.37 -12.56
CA THR A 67 20.29 2.52 -11.64
C THR A 67 21.12 1.24 -11.66
N ALA A 68 22.35 1.31 -11.15
CA ALA A 68 23.22 0.14 -11.08
C ALA A 68 22.59 -0.95 -10.19
N PRO A 69 22.57 -2.22 -10.63
CA PRO A 69 22.12 -3.32 -9.80
C PRO A 69 23.09 -3.61 -8.65
N ALA A 70 22.62 -4.36 -7.66
CA ALA A 70 23.48 -4.83 -6.57
C ALA A 70 24.65 -5.66 -7.11
N GLU A 71 25.84 -5.52 -6.52
CA GLU A 71 27.04 -6.25 -6.94
C GLU A 71 26.86 -7.78 -6.88
N LYS A 72 25.96 -8.24 -5.99
CA LYS A 72 25.59 -9.65 -5.83
C LYS A 72 24.07 -9.76 -5.84
N PRO A 73 23.51 -10.79 -6.50
CA PRO A 73 22.08 -11.07 -6.43
C PRO A 73 21.63 -11.26 -4.97
N TYR A 74 20.44 -10.75 -4.65
CA TYR A 74 19.83 -10.98 -3.35
C TYR A 74 19.44 -12.46 -3.19
N ASP A 75 19.62 -13.00 -1.98
CA ASP A 75 19.20 -14.36 -1.64
C ASP A 75 17.85 -14.30 -0.89
N PRO A 76 16.73 -14.68 -1.52
CA PRO A 76 15.41 -14.57 -0.91
C PRO A 76 15.27 -15.39 0.38
N GLY A 77 16.05 -16.47 0.53
CA GLY A 77 16.04 -17.33 1.71
C GLY A 77 16.87 -16.78 2.88
N LYS A 78 17.73 -15.78 2.65
CA LYS A 78 18.70 -15.29 3.65
C LYS A 78 18.57 -13.81 4.01
N GLY A 79 17.91 -13.00 3.19
CA GLY A 79 17.82 -11.57 3.44
C GLY A 79 16.69 -10.88 2.69
N TYR A 80 16.81 -9.56 2.59
CA TYR A 80 15.91 -8.69 1.85
C TYR A 80 16.70 -7.91 0.79
N SER A 81 16.00 -7.25 -0.12
CA SER A 81 16.56 -6.31 -1.10
C SER A 81 16.70 -4.90 -0.50
N ASP A 82 17.48 -4.03 -1.15
CA ASP A 82 17.52 -2.58 -0.82
C ASP A 82 16.37 -1.78 -1.46
N TYR A 83 15.29 -2.47 -1.84
CA TYR A 83 14.10 -1.94 -2.52
C TYR A 83 12.85 -2.52 -1.86
N PHE A 84 12.49 -1.99 -0.69
CA PHE A 84 11.33 -2.46 0.07
C PHE A 84 10.02 -1.99 -0.56
N LEU A 85 9.86 -0.69 -0.79
CA LEU A 85 8.68 -0.13 -1.44
C LEU A 85 9.12 0.86 -2.53
N THR A 86 8.35 0.90 -3.61
CA THR A 86 8.59 1.80 -4.74
C THR A 86 7.32 2.55 -5.07
N TYR A 87 7.42 3.87 -5.30
CA TYR A 87 6.32 4.71 -5.72
C TYR A 87 6.72 5.53 -6.94
N THR A 88 5.74 5.92 -7.75
CA THR A 88 5.97 6.74 -8.94
C THR A 88 5.17 8.02 -8.85
N TYR A 89 5.80 9.14 -9.16
CA TYR A 89 5.15 10.46 -9.16
C TYR A 89 6.01 11.43 -9.99
N ASP A 90 5.41 12.49 -10.53
CA ASP A 90 6.16 13.61 -11.13
C ASP A 90 6.62 14.56 -10.03
N PHE A 91 7.74 14.26 -9.36
CA PHE A 91 8.17 14.99 -8.17
C PHE A 91 8.65 16.40 -8.52
N ASN A 92 9.32 16.58 -9.65
CA ASN A 92 9.86 17.87 -10.07
C ASN A 92 8.91 18.68 -10.97
N ASN A 93 7.70 18.17 -11.26
CA ASN A 93 6.67 18.79 -12.09
C ASN A 93 7.18 19.11 -13.51
N ASP A 94 8.01 18.24 -14.08
CA ASP A 94 8.51 18.34 -15.45
C ASP A 94 7.68 17.51 -16.46
N GLY A 95 6.63 16.85 -15.95
CA GLY A 95 5.71 16.00 -16.67
C GLY A 95 6.20 14.57 -16.86
N TRP A 96 7.40 14.19 -16.39
CA TRP A 96 7.93 12.84 -16.46
C TRP A 96 7.82 12.15 -15.10
N GLN A 97 7.51 10.87 -15.10
CA GLN A 97 7.34 10.13 -13.85
C GLN A 97 8.73 9.76 -13.29
N ASP A 98 8.98 10.17 -12.04
CA ASP A 98 10.15 9.80 -11.26
C ASP A 98 9.85 8.56 -10.41
N ILE A 99 10.89 7.97 -9.82
CA ILE A 99 10.77 6.77 -8.96
C ILE A 99 11.25 7.09 -7.55
N LEU A 100 10.35 7.05 -6.57
CA LEU A 100 10.71 7.04 -5.15
C LEU A 100 10.99 5.61 -4.70
N VAL A 101 12.15 5.40 -4.09
CA VAL A 101 12.53 4.13 -3.48
C VAL A 101 12.67 4.32 -1.97
N TYR A 102 11.79 3.64 -1.24
CA TYR A 102 12.03 3.32 0.14
C TYR A 102 12.94 2.08 0.21
N SER A 103 14.18 2.30 0.61
CA SER A 103 15.23 1.30 0.45
C SER A 103 15.10 0.15 1.45
N TRP A 104 15.45 0.40 2.71
CA TRP A 104 15.45 -0.57 3.80
C TRP A 104 15.11 0.13 5.13
N PRO A 105 14.40 -0.53 6.07
CA PRO A 105 14.14 0.02 7.40
C PRO A 105 15.37 0.56 8.12
N GLY A 106 15.37 1.85 8.43
CA GLY A 106 16.48 2.56 9.08
C GLY A 106 17.54 3.06 8.09
N LYS A 107 17.19 3.18 6.81
CA LYS A 107 18.00 3.75 5.74
C LYS A 107 17.29 4.91 5.06
N GLU A 108 18.04 5.55 4.18
CA GLU A 108 17.63 6.66 3.36
C GLU A 108 16.43 6.31 2.45
N THR A 109 15.57 7.30 2.22
CA THR A 109 14.59 7.28 1.14
C THR A 109 15.10 8.12 -0.01
N TRP A 110 15.02 7.58 -1.23
CA TRP A 110 15.55 8.21 -2.44
C TRP A 110 14.45 8.55 -3.43
N VAL A 111 14.67 9.59 -4.23
CA VAL A 111 13.99 9.81 -5.50
C VAL A 111 15.02 9.67 -6.61
N PHE A 112 14.70 8.86 -7.62
CA PHE A 112 15.44 8.76 -8.86
C PHE A 112 14.74 9.64 -9.90
N GLU A 113 15.44 10.68 -10.33
CA GLU A 113 14.97 11.66 -11.30
C GLU A 113 15.05 11.10 -12.72
N ASN A 114 13.91 11.13 -13.42
CA ASN A 114 13.78 10.64 -14.78
C ASN A 114 14.65 11.48 -15.73
N PRO A 115 15.55 10.87 -16.53
CA PRO A 115 16.46 11.60 -17.39
C PRO A 115 15.81 12.10 -18.69
N GLN A 116 14.50 11.91 -18.87
CA GLN A 116 13.73 12.30 -20.05
C GLN A 116 14.29 11.68 -21.34
N ASN A 117 14.38 10.34 -21.36
CA ASN A 117 14.96 9.53 -22.43
C ASN A 117 16.44 9.80 -22.73
N LYS A 118 17.15 10.59 -21.91
CA LYS A 118 18.61 10.69 -22.02
C LYS A 118 19.25 9.38 -21.55
N PRO A 119 20.31 8.91 -22.23
CA PRO A 119 20.96 7.65 -21.87
C PRO A 119 21.67 7.75 -20.51
N GLY A 120 21.78 6.61 -19.84
CA GLY A 120 22.50 6.47 -18.57
C GLY A 120 21.56 6.25 -17.39
N HIS A 121 22.16 6.05 -16.21
CA HIS A 121 21.40 5.90 -14.97
C HIS A 121 20.80 7.23 -14.52
N TRP A 122 19.65 7.13 -13.87
CA TRP A 122 18.88 8.22 -13.32
C TRP A 122 19.64 8.87 -12.16
N THR A 123 19.45 10.18 -11.98
CA THR A 123 20.09 10.89 -10.87
C THR A 123 19.38 10.54 -9.59
N ARG A 124 20.13 10.05 -8.60
CA ARG A 124 19.59 9.71 -7.28
C ARG A 124 19.70 10.88 -6.31
N HIS A 125 18.56 11.29 -5.76
CA HIS A 125 18.43 12.30 -4.72
C HIS A 125 18.02 11.67 -3.40
N THR A 126 18.67 12.04 -2.30
CA THR A 126 18.26 11.56 -0.97
C THR A 126 17.29 12.53 -0.33
N ILE A 127 16.00 12.21 -0.38
CA ILE A 127 14.94 13.08 0.13
C ILE A 127 14.73 12.95 1.65
N PHE A 128 15.04 11.80 2.25
CA PHE A 128 14.89 11.59 3.69
C PHE A 128 16.00 10.70 4.23
N ASP A 129 16.54 11.04 5.41
CA ASP A 129 17.76 10.40 5.95
C ASP A 129 17.52 8.98 6.48
N VAL A 130 16.42 8.78 7.21
CA VAL A 130 16.14 7.53 7.89
C VAL A 130 14.64 7.32 7.96
N THR A 131 14.13 6.33 7.22
CA THR A 131 12.74 5.84 7.33
C THR A 131 12.76 4.49 8.02
N ASP A 132 12.20 4.38 9.22
CA ASP A 132 12.36 3.20 10.07
C ASP A 132 11.26 2.14 9.91
N ASN A 133 10.08 2.52 9.40
CA ASN A 133 8.94 1.60 9.28
C ASN A 133 8.99 0.74 8.03
N GLU A 134 8.53 -0.52 8.09
CA GLU A 134 8.62 -1.44 6.94
C GLU A 134 7.61 -1.17 5.81
N SER A 135 6.60 -0.34 6.06
CA SER A 135 5.51 -0.08 5.11
C SER A 135 5.13 1.41 5.10
N PRO A 136 6.06 2.33 4.76
CA PRO A 136 5.75 3.74 4.62
C PRO A 136 4.86 3.95 3.41
N THR A 137 3.88 4.83 3.56
CA THR A 137 2.88 5.10 2.52
C THR A 137 3.10 6.50 1.96
N LEU A 138 2.88 6.67 0.67
CA LEU A 138 2.93 7.96 -0.01
C LEU A 138 1.50 8.45 -0.22
N GLY A 139 1.16 9.65 0.26
CA GLY A 139 -0.21 10.19 0.18
C GLY A 139 -0.29 11.65 0.61
N ASP A 140 -1.31 12.36 0.12
CA ASP A 140 -1.55 13.77 0.46
C ASP A 140 -1.98 13.90 1.93
N MET A 141 -1.07 14.36 2.77
CA MET A 141 -1.25 14.44 4.22
C MET A 141 -1.70 15.84 4.64
N ASN A 142 -1.42 16.87 3.83
CA ASN A 142 -1.67 18.28 4.17
C ASN A 142 -2.79 18.94 3.34
N GLY A 143 -3.39 18.22 2.40
CA GLY A 143 -4.49 18.66 1.55
C GLY A 143 -4.08 19.58 0.40
N ASP A 144 -2.78 19.61 0.03
CA ASP A 144 -2.27 20.45 -1.05
C ASP A 144 -2.35 19.80 -2.45
N GLY A 145 -2.85 18.56 -2.51
CA GLY A 145 -2.99 17.76 -3.72
C GLY A 145 -1.70 17.05 -4.14
N LYS A 146 -0.66 17.07 -3.32
CA LYS A 146 0.63 16.42 -3.58
C LYS A 146 1.00 15.53 -2.39
N PRO A 147 1.79 14.46 -2.61
CA PRO A 147 1.99 13.47 -1.56
C PRO A 147 3.15 13.77 -0.60
N GLU A 148 2.96 13.36 0.65
CA GLU A 148 4.00 13.22 1.67
C GLU A 148 4.27 11.75 1.99
N LEU A 149 5.43 11.48 2.60
CA LEU A 149 5.79 10.13 3.06
C LEU A 149 5.33 9.94 4.51
N ILE A 150 4.29 9.15 4.73
CA ILE A 150 3.82 8.76 6.07
C ILE A 150 4.77 7.69 6.63
N CYS A 151 5.42 8.01 7.74
CA CYS A 151 6.50 7.18 8.28
C CYS A 151 6.72 7.42 9.78
N HIS A 152 7.59 6.60 10.38
CA HIS A 152 8.25 6.96 11.62
C HIS A 152 9.76 6.95 11.44
N THR A 153 10.44 7.67 12.31
CA THR A 153 11.89 7.71 12.37
C THR A 153 12.37 7.84 13.81
N SER A 154 13.49 7.19 14.11
CA SER A 154 14.08 7.09 15.44
C SER A 154 15.51 7.64 15.52
N SER A 155 16.07 8.03 14.37
CA SER A 155 17.41 8.59 14.22
C SER A 155 17.51 9.38 12.91
N GLY A 156 18.64 10.07 12.68
CA GLY A 156 18.85 10.89 11.49
C GLY A 156 19.02 12.37 11.84
N SER A 157 18.67 13.28 10.94
CA SER A 157 18.71 14.72 11.25
C SER A 157 17.44 15.21 11.93
N GLN A 158 16.30 14.56 11.67
CA GLN A 158 14.97 15.00 12.10
C GLN A 158 14.10 13.78 12.49
N PRO A 159 14.33 13.12 13.65
CA PRO A 159 15.11 13.57 14.80
C PRO A 159 16.51 12.94 14.93
N PRO A 160 17.43 13.54 15.70
CA PRO A 160 18.74 12.95 16.01
C PRO A 160 18.66 11.68 16.84
N SER A 161 17.65 11.56 17.71
CA SER A 161 17.37 10.36 18.49
C SER A 161 15.93 10.38 19.00
N GLY A 162 15.37 9.18 19.23
CA GLY A 162 14.06 9.00 19.83
C GLY A 162 13.00 8.74 18.78
N GLY A 163 12.21 7.68 18.98
CA GLY A 163 11.23 7.19 18.03
C GLY A 163 10.00 8.10 17.97
N ARG A 164 9.67 8.61 16.79
CA ARG A 164 8.47 9.43 16.56
C ARG A 164 7.76 9.04 15.28
N LEU A 165 6.44 8.93 15.35
CA LEU A 165 5.56 8.82 14.19
C LEU A 165 5.28 10.21 13.61
N GLY A 166 5.09 10.29 12.30
CA GLY A 166 4.84 11.53 11.59
C GLY A 166 4.78 11.33 10.08
N PHE A 167 5.18 12.35 9.35
CA PHE A 167 5.33 12.29 7.90
C PHE A 167 6.50 13.18 7.46
N ALA A 168 7.16 12.80 6.38
CA ALA A 168 8.14 13.65 5.72
C ALA A 168 7.43 14.56 4.71
N GLU A 169 7.31 15.83 5.07
CA GLU A 169 6.74 16.90 4.26
C GLU A 169 7.74 17.30 3.16
N ILE A 170 7.34 17.10 1.90
CA ILE A 170 8.15 17.43 0.74
C ILE A 170 8.02 18.94 0.48
N ASP A 171 9.15 19.64 0.43
CA ASP A 171 9.16 21.04 -0.02
C ASP A 171 8.99 21.07 -1.53
N TRP A 172 7.79 21.34 -2.01
CA TRP A 172 7.49 21.38 -3.45
C TRP A 172 8.12 22.55 -4.21
N SER A 173 8.80 23.48 -3.52
CA SER A 173 9.70 24.44 -4.18
C SER A 173 11.09 23.84 -4.47
N ASN A 174 11.44 22.74 -3.81
CA ASN A 174 12.66 21.95 -4.01
C ASN A 174 12.40 20.45 -3.72
N PRO A 175 11.58 19.77 -4.54
CA PRO A 175 11.03 18.44 -4.22
C PRO A 175 12.07 17.31 -4.23
N LEU A 176 13.22 17.53 -4.87
CA LEU A 176 14.37 16.63 -4.87
C LEU A 176 15.34 16.92 -3.71
N GLY A 177 15.04 17.93 -2.89
CA GLY A 177 15.76 18.27 -1.66
C GLY A 177 15.38 17.41 -0.47
N LYS A 178 15.89 17.77 0.71
CA LYS A 178 15.54 17.11 1.97
C LYS A 178 14.14 17.51 2.41
N ALA A 179 13.26 16.52 2.54
CA ALA A 179 11.96 16.67 3.17
C ALA A 179 12.10 17.02 4.66
N ARG A 180 11.14 17.78 5.19
CA ARG A 180 11.05 18.12 6.62
C ARG A 180 10.23 17.05 7.33
N PHE A 181 10.74 16.47 8.41
CA PHE A 181 9.92 15.58 9.23
C PHE A 181 8.95 16.39 10.08
N ARG A 182 7.65 16.06 10.00
CA ARG A 182 6.56 16.62 10.80
C ARG A 182 6.13 15.59 11.84
N PRO A 183 6.66 15.63 13.07
CA PRO A 183 6.36 14.63 14.07
C PRO A 183 4.99 14.89 14.72
N ILE A 184 4.25 13.81 15.01
CA ILE A 184 2.90 13.88 15.59
C ILE A 184 2.79 13.23 16.98
N THR A 185 3.87 12.63 17.47
CA THR A 185 3.93 11.98 18.80
C THR A 185 5.08 12.54 19.64
N PRO A 186 4.99 12.56 20.98
CA PRO A 186 6.08 13.08 21.82
C PRO A 186 7.31 12.16 21.82
N VAL A 187 8.48 12.69 22.18
CA VAL A 187 9.67 11.88 22.50
C VAL A 187 9.55 11.37 23.93
N THR A 188 9.36 10.07 24.10
CA THR A 188 9.23 9.42 25.41
C THR A 188 9.88 8.03 25.37
N PRO A 189 10.37 7.48 26.50
CA PRO A 189 10.88 6.11 26.57
C PRO A 189 9.86 5.05 26.11
N GLU A 190 8.57 5.34 26.23
CA GLU A 190 7.49 4.50 25.72
C GLU A 190 7.44 4.52 24.20
N ASN A 191 7.51 5.71 23.59
CA ASN A 191 7.50 5.86 22.12
C ASN A 191 8.79 5.34 21.48
N ASP A 192 9.94 5.42 22.15
CA ASP A 192 11.18 4.81 21.68
C ASP A 192 11.08 3.28 21.53
N LYS A 193 10.20 2.64 22.31
CA LYS A 193 9.89 1.20 22.19
C LYS A 193 8.81 0.89 21.16
N LYS A 194 7.98 1.88 20.80
CA LYS A 194 6.91 1.73 19.79
C LYS A 194 7.44 1.99 18.38
N TYR A 195 8.15 3.10 18.21
CA TYR A 195 8.60 3.61 16.92
C TYR A 195 10.11 3.35 16.76
N PHE A 196 10.47 2.09 16.55
CA PHE A 196 11.84 1.67 16.29
C PHE A 196 11.94 1.02 14.90
N ARG A 197 13.17 0.78 14.45
CA ARG A 197 13.42 0.13 13.15
C ARG A 197 12.66 -1.19 13.03
N TYR A 198 11.99 -1.40 11.90
CA TYR A 198 11.14 -2.56 11.57
C TYR A 198 9.70 -2.53 12.11
N THR A 199 9.27 -1.47 12.80
CA THR A 199 7.83 -1.36 13.15
C THR A 199 7.00 -1.15 11.88
N HIS A 200 5.81 -1.75 11.82
CA HIS A 200 4.84 -1.60 10.72
C HIS A 200 3.42 -1.56 11.30
N GLY A 201 2.41 -1.49 10.44
CA GLY A 201 1.01 -1.40 10.88
C GLY A 201 0.57 0.04 11.09
N TYR A 202 0.79 0.86 10.07
CA TYR A 202 0.26 2.23 10.02
C TYR A 202 -0.76 2.36 8.90
N GLY A 203 -1.65 3.32 9.06
CA GLY A 203 -2.59 3.75 8.04
C GLY A 203 -2.64 5.26 7.97
N PHE A 204 -3.24 5.78 6.91
CA PHE A 204 -3.62 7.18 6.81
C PHE A 204 -4.99 7.30 6.14
N GLY A 205 -5.78 8.29 6.53
CA GLY A 205 -7.11 8.54 5.99
C GLY A 205 -8.02 9.24 6.99
N ASP A 206 -9.10 9.85 6.50
CA ASP A 206 -10.05 10.62 7.33
C ASP A 206 -10.91 9.67 8.18
N VAL A 207 -10.55 9.47 9.44
CA VAL A 207 -11.26 8.51 10.31
C VAL A 207 -12.55 9.14 10.83
N ASN A 208 -12.53 10.42 11.20
CA ASN A 208 -13.66 11.07 11.86
C ASN A 208 -14.64 11.78 10.90
N GLY A 209 -14.37 11.78 9.60
CA GLY A 209 -15.21 12.38 8.55
C GLY A 209 -15.10 13.90 8.46
N ASP A 210 -14.01 14.49 8.95
CA ASP A 210 -13.84 15.95 8.98
C ASP A 210 -13.12 16.53 7.74
N GLY A 211 -12.80 15.67 6.78
CA GLY A 211 -12.15 16.01 5.53
C GLY A 211 -10.63 16.13 5.62
N ARG A 212 -10.02 15.81 6.76
CA ARG A 212 -8.56 15.78 6.93
C ARG A 212 -8.07 14.35 7.17
N PRO A 213 -6.98 13.91 6.52
CA PRO A 213 -6.45 12.59 6.78
C PRO A 213 -5.81 12.51 8.17
N ASP A 214 -6.13 11.45 8.90
CA ASP A 214 -5.53 11.08 10.18
C ASP A 214 -4.40 10.04 9.97
N ILE A 215 -3.62 9.76 11.02
CA ILE A 215 -2.63 8.67 11.01
C ILE A 215 -3.03 7.59 12.01
N LEU A 216 -3.06 6.33 11.57
CA LEU A 216 -3.52 5.19 12.34
C LEU A 216 -2.35 4.29 12.75
N THR A 217 -2.54 3.61 13.87
CA THR A 217 -1.74 2.48 14.35
C THR A 217 -2.69 1.37 14.77
N LYS A 218 -2.19 0.17 15.03
CA LYS A 218 -3.04 -0.93 15.56
C LYS A 218 -3.79 -0.59 16.87
N ASP A 219 -3.30 0.39 17.65
CA ASP A 219 -3.83 0.75 18.97
C ASP A 219 -4.86 1.90 18.92
N GLY A 220 -5.05 2.54 17.76
CA GLY A 220 -5.87 3.74 17.61
C GLY A 220 -5.35 4.69 16.55
N TRP A 221 -5.88 5.91 16.53
CA TRP A 221 -5.59 6.92 15.52
C TRP A 221 -5.23 8.27 16.13
N PHE A 222 -4.47 9.05 15.38
CA PHE A 222 -4.04 10.39 15.73
C PHE A 222 -4.78 11.40 14.86
N GLU A 223 -5.57 12.25 15.50
CA GLU A 223 -6.43 13.24 14.84
C GLU A 223 -5.59 14.39 14.27
N GLN A 224 -5.72 14.63 12.97
CA GLN A 224 -5.07 15.77 12.33
C GLN A 224 -5.69 17.09 12.80
N PRO A 225 -4.91 18.02 13.38
CA PRO A 225 -5.42 19.33 13.77
C PRO A 225 -5.76 20.17 12.54
N ALA A 226 -6.77 21.03 12.66
CA ALA A 226 -7.15 21.97 11.59
C ALA A 226 -6.06 22.97 11.18
N ASP A 227 -5.00 23.14 12.00
CA ASP A 227 -3.86 24.01 11.71
C ASP A 227 -2.55 23.26 11.93
N MET A 228 -1.86 22.98 10.81
CA MET A 228 -0.54 22.34 10.76
C MET A 228 0.60 23.33 10.48
N LYS A 229 0.47 24.63 10.79
CA LYS A 229 1.60 25.58 10.63
C LYS A 229 2.79 25.29 11.55
N GLU A 230 2.49 24.85 12.77
CA GLU A 230 3.48 24.53 13.79
C GLU A 230 3.44 23.03 14.10
N ASP A 231 4.60 22.47 14.44
CA ASP A 231 4.69 21.07 14.88
C ASP A 231 4.06 20.89 16.26
N LYS A 232 3.15 19.94 16.37
CA LYS A 232 2.42 19.61 17.59
C LYS A 232 2.17 18.12 17.66
N ASP A 233 2.12 17.58 18.86
CA ASP A 233 1.61 16.23 19.06
C ASP A 233 0.11 16.21 18.79
N TRP A 234 -0.35 15.19 18.06
CA TRP A 234 -1.75 15.04 17.67
C TRP A 234 -2.56 14.36 18.77
N ALA A 235 -3.86 14.63 18.81
CA ALA A 235 -4.75 14.00 19.78
C ALA A 235 -4.90 12.52 19.44
N PHE A 236 -4.62 11.63 20.39
CA PHE A 236 -4.74 10.19 20.20
C PHE A 236 -6.11 9.69 20.67
N HIS A 237 -6.76 8.90 19.81
CA HIS A 237 -8.03 8.24 20.05
C HIS A 237 -7.83 6.71 20.01
N PRO A 238 -8.09 5.98 21.11
CA PRO A 238 -7.88 4.53 21.15
C PRO A 238 -8.86 3.81 20.20
N GLY A 239 -8.37 2.79 19.52
CA GLY A 239 -9.14 1.99 18.57
C GLY A 239 -8.75 0.52 18.64
N PRO A 240 -9.70 -0.42 18.47
CA PRO A 240 -9.46 -1.85 18.62
C PRO A 240 -8.91 -2.48 17.33
N PHE A 241 -8.05 -1.81 16.58
CA PHE A 241 -7.72 -2.16 15.18
C PHE A 241 -6.89 -3.44 15.00
N VAL A 242 -6.76 -4.26 16.03
CA VAL A 242 -6.45 -5.70 16.00
C VAL A 242 -7.06 -6.37 17.24
N PRO A 243 -7.30 -7.70 17.24
CA PRO A 243 -7.63 -8.41 18.48
C PRO A 243 -6.57 -8.20 19.57
N GLU A 244 -6.99 -8.21 20.84
CA GLU A 244 -6.07 -8.04 21.97
C GLU A 244 -4.94 -9.09 21.93
N GLY A 245 -3.70 -8.61 22.08
CA GLY A 245 -2.50 -9.46 22.06
C GLY A 245 -1.93 -9.73 20.67
N GLU A 246 -2.63 -9.38 19.59
CA GLU A 246 -2.10 -9.49 18.23
C GLU A 246 -1.06 -8.40 17.93
N ARG A 247 -0.15 -8.74 17.00
CA ARG A 247 1.02 -7.90 16.69
C ARG A 247 0.69 -6.69 15.82
N GLY A 248 -0.40 -6.71 15.07
CA GLY A 248 -0.67 -5.71 14.04
C GLY A 248 -0.37 -6.24 12.63
N GLY A 249 -1.16 -5.78 11.68
CA GLY A 249 -0.91 -5.92 10.25
C GLY A 249 0.22 -5.00 9.77
N SER A 250 0.40 -4.96 8.45
CA SER A 250 1.36 -4.05 7.81
C SER A 250 0.76 -2.70 7.44
N PHE A 251 -0.49 -2.70 6.98
CA PHE A 251 -1.28 -1.52 6.62
C PHE A 251 -2.61 -1.50 7.37
N LEU A 252 -3.11 -0.30 7.63
CA LEU A 252 -4.50 -0.04 8.00
C LEU A 252 -5.12 0.82 6.90
N LEU A 253 -6.24 0.37 6.33
CA LEU A 253 -6.95 1.05 5.27
C LEU A 253 -8.19 1.73 5.86
N VAL A 254 -8.48 2.97 5.45
CA VAL A 254 -9.62 3.75 5.92
C VAL A 254 -10.64 3.86 4.79
N TYR A 255 -11.86 3.34 5.00
CA TYR A 255 -12.89 3.29 3.96
C TYR A 255 -14.28 3.05 4.55
N ASP A 256 -15.31 3.70 4.03
CA ASP A 256 -16.72 3.38 4.32
C ASP A 256 -17.08 2.02 3.70
N VAL A 257 -17.00 0.95 4.48
CA VAL A 257 -17.17 -0.43 3.98
C VAL A 257 -18.64 -0.72 3.70
N ASN A 258 -19.52 -0.31 4.61
CA ASN A 258 -20.95 -0.67 4.58
C ASN A 258 -21.84 0.36 3.86
N GLY A 259 -21.29 1.51 3.45
CA GLY A 259 -21.96 2.57 2.72
C GLY A 259 -22.82 3.48 3.60
N ASP A 260 -22.50 3.59 4.89
CA ASP A 260 -23.28 4.38 5.84
C ASP A 260 -22.76 5.81 6.07
N GLY A 261 -21.70 6.18 5.35
CA GLY A 261 -21.09 7.50 5.37
C GLY A 261 -20.08 7.72 6.49
N ARG A 262 -19.70 6.68 7.25
CA ARG A 262 -18.60 6.72 8.22
C ARG A 262 -17.46 5.85 7.72
N ASN A 263 -16.22 6.32 7.90
CA ASN A 263 -15.07 5.56 7.47
C ASN A 263 -14.71 4.49 8.50
N ASP A 264 -14.60 3.26 8.04
CA ASP A 264 -14.19 2.10 8.83
C ASP A 264 -12.69 1.85 8.67
N VAL A 265 -12.17 0.88 9.43
CA VAL A 265 -10.77 0.47 9.34
C VAL A 265 -10.65 -0.99 8.93
N ILE A 266 -9.91 -1.28 7.85
CA ILE A 266 -9.61 -2.64 7.39
C ILE A 266 -8.13 -2.95 7.65
N THR A 267 -7.83 -4.14 8.16
CA THR A 267 -6.43 -4.54 8.39
C THR A 267 -6.25 -6.05 8.54
N SER A 268 -4.99 -6.50 8.43
CA SER A 268 -4.59 -7.83 8.88
C SER A 268 -4.25 -7.79 10.36
N HIS A 269 -4.51 -8.88 11.09
CA HIS A 269 -4.27 -8.89 12.54
C HIS A 269 -2.79 -9.13 12.86
N ASN A 270 -2.08 -9.86 11.99
CA ASN A 270 -0.66 -10.17 12.14
C ASN A 270 0.01 -10.31 10.77
N ALA A 271 0.87 -9.35 10.42
CA ALA A 271 1.57 -9.30 9.13
C ALA A 271 2.44 -10.53 8.84
N HIS A 272 2.86 -11.28 9.87
CA HIS A 272 3.68 -12.50 9.75
C HIS A 272 2.95 -13.77 10.20
N GLY A 273 1.67 -13.64 10.58
CA GLY A 273 0.82 -14.70 11.11
C GLY A 273 -0.51 -14.77 10.37
N TYR A 274 -1.62 -14.90 11.09
CA TYR A 274 -2.96 -14.97 10.50
C TYR A 274 -3.84 -13.80 10.93
N GLY A 275 -4.97 -13.67 10.26
CA GLY A 275 -6.04 -12.80 10.67
C GLY A 275 -6.24 -11.64 9.71
N PHE A 276 -7.51 -11.40 9.39
CA PHE A 276 -7.98 -10.33 8.53
C PHE A 276 -9.37 -9.92 9.00
N GLY A 277 -9.64 -8.63 9.01
CA GLY A 277 -10.90 -8.10 9.50
C GLY A 277 -11.07 -6.63 9.19
N TRP A 278 -12.24 -6.13 9.55
CA TRP A 278 -12.55 -4.71 9.53
C TRP A 278 -13.23 -4.29 10.82
N TYR A 279 -13.22 -2.98 11.09
CA TYR A 279 -13.67 -2.36 12.31
C TYR A 279 -14.66 -1.27 11.94
N GLU A 280 -15.94 -1.59 12.11
CA GLU A 280 -17.06 -0.74 11.73
C GLU A 280 -17.18 0.43 12.70
N GLN A 281 -17.12 1.65 12.19
CA GLN A 281 -17.31 2.83 13.03
C GLN A 281 -18.80 3.04 13.32
N ASN A 282 -19.15 3.08 14.60
CA ASN A 282 -20.48 3.38 15.07
C ASN A 282 -20.72 4.90 15.12
N ALA A 283 -21.98 5.32 15.17
CA ALA A 283 -22.35 6.75 15.23
C ALA A 283 -21.84 7.49 16.48
N ASP A 284 -21.41 6.77 17.52
CA ASP A 284 -20.80 7.35 18.72
C ASP A 284 -19.25 7.40 18.65
N GLY A 285 -18.65 7.03 17.52
CA GLY A 285 -17.21 6.98 17.29
C GLY A 285 -16.52 5.73 17.84
N SER A 286 -17.27 4.80 18.47
CA SER A 286 -16.72 3.49 18.84
C SER A 286 -16.60 2.57 17.61
N PHE A 287 -15.86 1.48 17.74
CA PHE A 287 -15.66 0.53 16.63
C PHE A 287 -16.14 -0.88 16.97
N THR A 288 -16.91 -1.48 16.08
CA THR A 288 -17.37 -2.88 16.15
C THR A 288 -16.45 -3.78 15.30
N PRO A 289 -15.79 -4.80 15.89
CA PRO A 289 -14.89 -5.67 15.14
C PRO A 289 -15.63 -6.74 14.33
N HIS A 290 -15.19 -6.95 13.09
CA HIS A 290 -15.67 -8.00 12.18
C HIS A 290 -14.50 -8.85 11.68
N LYS A 291 -14.31 -10.03 12.30
CA LYS A 291 -13.29 -10.99 11.88
C LYS A 291 -13.72 -11.68 10.58
N LEU A 292 -12.90 -11.55 9.53
CA LEU A 292 -13.12 -12.17 8.23
C LEU A 292 -12.33 -13.46 8.06
N MET A 293 -11.10 -13.50 8.57
CA MET A 293 -10.19 -14.64 8.48
C MET A 293 -9.49 -14.90 9.83
N GLY A 294 -9.25 -16.17 10.15
CA GLY A 294 -8.49 -16.61 11.33
C GLY A 294 -7.36 -17.57 10.98
N ALA A 295 -6.87 -18.30 12.00
CA ALA A 295 -5.78 -19.26 11.80
C ALA A 295 -6.27 -20.61 11.21
N THR A 296 -7.57 -20.90 11.34
CA THR A 296 -8.21 -22.10 10.79
C THR A 296 -9.36 -21.72 9.86
N ILE A 297 -9.85 -22.70 9.09
CA ILE A 297 -10.99 -22.51 8.19
C ILE A 297 -12.29 -22.24 8.96
N GLU A 298 -12.46 -22.85 10.13
CA GLU A 298 -13.61 -22.66 11.02
C GLU A 298 -13.64 -21.23 11.60
N GLU A 299 -12.48 -20.62 11.79
CA GLU A 299 -12.34 -19.23 12.22
C GLU A 299 -12.43 -18.22 11.06
N SER A 300 -12.63 -18.69 9.83
CA SER A 300 -12.60 -17.87 8.62
C SER A 300 -13.96 -17.91 7.92
N PRO A 301 -14.94 -17.09 8.37
CA PRO A 301 -16.30 -17.11 7.84
C PRO A 301 -16.39 -16.82 6.33
N ILE A 302 -15.39 -16.16 5.75
CA ILE A 302 -15.30 -15.92 4.30
C ILE A 302 -14.89 -17.17 3.50
N GLY A 303 -14.54 -18.28 4.15
CA GLY A 303 -14.28 -19.57 3.50
C GLY A 303 -12.87 -19.74 2.90
N VAL A 304 -11.95 -18.78 3.11
CA VAL A 304 -10.54 -18.91 2.74
C VAL A 304 -9.64 -18.56 3.92
N LYS A 305 -8.45 -19.17 3.99
CA LYS A 305 -7.44 -18.87 5.02
C LYS A 305 -6.03 -18.94 4.46
N PHE A 306 -5.21 -17.94 4.78
CA PHE A 306 -3.77 -17.93 4.51
C PHE A 306 -3.04 -17.01 5.48
N SER A 307 -1.75 -17.27 5.69
CA SER A 307 -0.90 -16.46 6.57
C SER A 307 -0.22 -15.31 5.82
N GLN A 308 0.33 -14.36 6.59
CA GLN A 308 1.24 -13.30 6.17
C GLN A 308 0.61 -12.31 5.17
N LEU A 309 -0.57 -11.78 5.50
CA LEU A 309 -1.22 -10.67 4.79
C LEU A 309 -0.43 -9.37 5.00
N HIS A 310 0.71 -9.25 4.33
CA HIS A 310 1.72 -8.22 4.58
C HIS A 310 1.62 -7.00 3.66
N ALA A 311 0.79 -7.03 2.63
CA ALA A 311 0.53 -5.85 1.82
C ALA A 311 -0.94 -5.84 1.42
N MET A 312 -1.55 -4.66 1.47
CA MET A 312 -2.93 -4.47 1.02
C MET A 312 -3.12 -3.08 0.47
N GLN A 313 -4.04 -2.96 -0.49
CA GLN A 313 -4.49 -1.71 -1.09
C GLN A 313 -5.98 -1.80 -1.40
N LEU A 314 -6.63 -0.64 -1.48
CA LEU A 314 -8.00 -0.51 -1.95
C LEU A 314 -8.03 -0.19 -3.44
N ALA A 315 -8.91 -0.86 -4.19
CA ALA A 315 -9.15 -0.55 -5.59
C ALA A 315 -10.51 -1.11 -6.05
N ASP A 316 -11.18 -0.43 -6.97
CA ASP A 316 -12.41 -0.92 -7.61
C ASP A 316 -12.03 -1.99 -8.65
N VAL A 317 -12.07 -3.28 -8.27
CA VAL A 317 -11.53 -4.36 -9.11
C VAL A 317 -12.54 -4.78 -10.17
N ASP A 318 -13.83 -4.77 -9.84
CA ASP A 318 -14.90 -5.21 -10.74
C ASP A 318 -15.68 -4.06 -11.42
N GLY A 319 -15.32 -2.81 -11.12
CA GLY A 319 -15.86 -1.61 -11.76
C GLY A 319 -17.25 -1.23 -11.27
N ASP A 320 -17.65 -1.71 -10.08
CA ASP A 320 -18.97 -1.44 -9.51
C ASP A 320 -19.04 -0.12 -8.71
N GLY A 321 -17.90 0.55 -8.54
CA GLY A 321 -17.75 1.81 -7.81
C GLY A 321 -17.57 1.64 -6.30
N VAL A 322 -17.52 0.41 -5.79
CA VAL A 322 -17.10 0.08 -4.42
C VAL A 322 -15.64 -0.36 -4.47
N LEU A 323 -14.82 0.14 -3.53
CA LEU A 323 -13.43 -0.29 -3.46
C LEU A 323 -13.35 -1.66 -2.79
N ASP A 324 -12.51 -2.51 -3.33
CA ASP A 324 -12.20 -3.85 -2.84
C ASP A 324 -10.81 -3.91 -2.23
N VAL A 325 -10.54 -4.96 -1.45
CA VAL A 325 -9.22 -5.16 -0.85
C VAL A 325 -8.38 -6.10 -1.70
N VAL A 326 -7.28 -5.61 -2.27
CA VAL A 326 -6.28 -6.44 -2.95
C VAL A 326 -5.17 -6.76 -1.96
N THR A 327 -4.91 -8.04 -1.69
CA THR A 327 -3.88 -8.49 -0.75
C THR A 327 -3.45 -9.92 -1.03
N GLY A 328 -2.43 -10.41 -0.35
CA GLY A 328 -1.96 -11.78 -0.54
C GLY A 328 -0.97 -12.21 0.54
N LYS A 329 -0.47 -13.42 0.36
CA LYS A 329 0.55 -13.99 1.24
C LYS A 329 1.93 -13.47 0.87
N ARG A 330 2.63 -12.88 1.83
CA ARG A 330 4.08 -12.70 1.75
C ARG A 330 4.78 -14.04 1.98
N ARG A 331 5.70 -14.37 1.08
CA ARG A 331 6.53 -15.56 1.19
C ARG A 331 7.86 -15.20 1.82
N TRP A 332 8.24 -15.94 2.86
CA TRP A 332 9.55 -15.85 3.52
C TRP A 332 9.86 -14.44 4.06
N ALA A 333 8.93 -13.76 4.75
CA ALA A 333 9.22 -12.47 5.37
C ALA A 333 10.52 -12.56 6.21
N HIS A 334 10.62 -13.55 7.09
CA HIS A 334 11.83 -13.83 7.88
C HIS A 334 12.56 -15.12 7.45
N GLY A 335 12.44 -15.50 6.17
CA GLY A 335 13.06 -16.68 5.59
C GLY A 335 12.19 -17.96 5.67
N PRO A 336 12.70 -19.10 5.19
CA PRO A 336 11.89 -20.30 4.95
C PRO A 336 11.46 -21.09 6.18
N LEU A 337 11.90 -20.69 7.39
CA LEU A 337 11.81 -21.51 8.61
C LEU A 337 11.22 -20.79 9.84
N LYS A 338 10.80 -19.52 9.73
CA LYS A 338 10.46 -18.71 10.92
C LYS A 338 8.97 -18.37 11.04
N ASP A 339 8.38 -17.85 9.97
CA ASP A 339 7.00 -17.37 10.00
C ASP A 339 5.98 -18.51 9.92
N ASP A 340 4.71 -18.21 10.19
CA ASP A 340 3.63 -19.18 10.04
C ASP A 340 3.44 -19.59 8.57
N GLU A 341 3.35 -20.90 8.33
CA GLU A 341 3.18 -21.47 7.00
C GLU A 341 4.13 -20.82 5.94
N PRO A 342 5.46 -20.77 6.17
CA PRO A 342 6.36 -19.96 5.35
C PRO A 342 6.51 -20.52 3.93
N ASN A 343 6.13 -21.78 3.72
CA ASN A 343 6.18 -22.48 2.43
C ASN A 343 4.80 -22.80 1.86
N ALA A 344 3.71 -22.30 2.47
CA ALA A 344 2.36 -22.43 1.89
C ALA A 344 2.25 -21.60 0.59
N PRO A 345 1.28 -21.93 -0.29
CA PRO A 345 1.09 -21.23 -1.55
C PRO A 345 1.04 -19.70 -1.37
N PRO A 346 1.90 -18.95 -2.05
CA PRO A 346 1.92 -17.49 -2.02
C PRO A 346 0.78 -16.97 -2.89
N VAL A 347 -0.43 -16.99 -2.31
CA VAL A 347 -1.66 -16.57 -2.98
C VAL A 347 -1.77 -15.05 -3.06
N LEU A 348 -2.39 -14.58 -4.12
CA LEU A 348 -2.85 -13.21 -4.33
C LEU A 348 -4.37 -13.24 -4.52
N TYR A 349 -5.08 -12.40 -3.78
CA TYR A 349 -6.53 -12.32 -3.76
C TYR A 349 -6.98 -10.87 -3.93
N TRP A 350 -8.20 -10.70 -4.43
CA TRP A 350 -9.01 -9.55 -4.08
C TRP A 350 -10.24 -10.00 -3.29
N PHE A 351 -10.71 -9.15 -2.37
CA PHE A 351 -11.89 -9.40 -1.56
C PHE A 351 -12.93 -8.36 -1.93
N GLN A 352 -13.96 -8.80 -2.66
CA GLN A 352 -15.05 -7.95 -3.12
C GLN A 352 -15.84 -7.44 -1.93
N ILE A 353 -16.00 -6.12 -1.81
CA ILE A 353 -16.87 -5.52 -0.78
C ILE A 353 -18.28 -5.38 -1.35
N LYS A 354 -19.15 -6.32 -1.00
CA LYS A 354 -20.56 -6.29 -1.42
C LYS A 354 -21.46 -5.71 -0.33
N ARG A 355 -21.87 -4.46 -0.52
CA ARG A 355 -22.84 -3.77 0.35
C ARG A 355 -24.24 -4.39 0.18
N ASP A 356 -24.97 -4.56 1.29
CA ASP A 356 -26.33 -5.12 1.28
C ASP A 356 -27.43 -4.04 1.13
N GLY A 357 -27.05 -2.77 1.10
CA GLY A 357 -27.94 -1.61 1.00
C GLY A 357 -28.72 -1.30 2.28
N LYS A 358 -28.36 -1.94 3.41
CA LYS A 358 -29.01 -1.81 4.72
C LYS A 358 -28.01 -1.47 5.83
N GLY A 359 -26.81 -1.00 5.46
CA GLY A 359 -25.70 -0.74 6.39
C GLY A 359 -24.88 -1.97 6.73
N GLY A 360 -24.96 -3.05 5.95
CA GLY A 360 -24.07 -4.20 6.06
C GLY A 360 -23.20 -4.40 4.82
N ALA A 361 -22.09 -5.12 4.98
CA ALA A 361 -21.19 -5.52 3.89
C ALA A 361 -20.74 -6.98 4.03
N GLN A 362 -20.51 -7.63 2.89
CA GLN A 362 -19.89 -8.94 2.80
C GLN A 362 -18.58 -8.84 2.05
N PHE A 363 -17.57 -9.59 2.49
CA PHE A 363 -16.30 -9.75 1.78
C PHE A 363 -16.30 -11.09 1.03
N ILE A 364 -16.27 -11.05 -0.30
CA ILE A 364 -16.27 -12.27 -1.13
C ILE A 364 -14.85 -12.47 -1.68
N PRO A 365 -14.14 -13.56 -1.32
CA PRO A 365 -12.77 -13.77 -1.77
C PRO A 365 -12.72 -14.27 -3.21
N HIS A 366 -11.85 -13.68 -4.02
CA HIS A 366 -11.57 -14.06 -5.39
C HIS A 366 -10.06 -14.25 -5.58
N LEU A 367 -9.65 -15.47 -5.93
CA LEU A 367 -8.25 -15.81 -6.17
C LEU A 367 -7.79 -15.18 -7.49
N ILE A 368 -6.74 -14.36 -7.43
CA ILE A 368 -6.07 -13.80 -8.62
C ILE A 368 -5.03 -14.80 -9.15
N ASP A 369 -4.14 -15.29 -8.28
CA ASP A 369 -3.09 -16.24 -8.62
C ASP A 369 -2.60 -16.96 -7.34
N ASP A 370 -2.16 -18.22 -7.45
CA ASP A 370 -1.70 -19.03 -6.31
C ASP A 370 -0.17 -19.12 -6.17
N ALA A 371 0.56 -18.41 -7.03
CA ALA A 371 2.00 -18.50 -7.16
C ALA A 371 2.67 -17.14 -7.48
N SER A 372 2.08 -16.03 -7.01
CA SER A 372 2.61 -14.67 -7.17
C SER A 372 2.80 -13.97 -5.83
N GLY A 373 1.83 -14.10 -4.92
CA GLY A 373 1.86 -13.54 -3.56
C GLY A 373 2.01 -12.02 -3.55
N VAL A 374 2.45 -11.50 -2.40
CA VAL A 374 2.82 -10.09 -2.24
C VAL A 374 4.21 -9.99 -1.61
N GLY A 375 4.84 -8.83 -1.74
CA GLY A 375 6.04 -8.48 -0.97
C GLY A 375 5.66 -7.64 0.25
N THR A 376 6.33 -6.52 0.42
CA THR A 376 5.91 -5.42 1.31
C THR A 376 4.96 -4.43 0.63
N GLN A 377 4.69 -4.63 -0.67
CA GLN A 377 3.77 -3.82 -1.48
C GLN A 377 2.92 -4.70 -2.41
N VAL A 378 1.73 -4.20 -2.75
CA VAL A 378 0.88 -4.66 -3.84
C VAL A 378 0.31 -3.43 -4.52
N THR A 379 0.35 -3.36 -5.85
CA THR A 379 0.04 -2.12 -6.58
C THR A 379 -1.05 -2.41 -7.61
N PRO A 380 -2.33 -2.21 -7.26
CA PRO A 380 -3.43 -2.27 -8.21
C PRO A 380 -3.49 -1.03 -9.11
N GLY A 381 -3.95 -1.18 -10.35
CA GLY A 381 -4.25 -0.07 -11.26
C GLY A 381 -4.28 -0.50 -12.73
N ASP A 382 -4.74 0.38 -13.61
CA ASP A 382 -4.85 0.10 -15.06
C ASP A 382 -3.47 0.18 -15.73
N VAL A 383 -2.78 -0.96 -15.82
CA VAL A 383 -1.40 -1.06 -16.30
C VAL A 383 -1.39 -1.00 -17.82
N ASN A 384 -2.29 -1.72 -18.49
CA ASN A 384 -2.33 -1.81 -19.95
C ASN A 384 -3.18 -0.71 -20.63
N LYS A 385 -3.83 0.17 -19.85
CA LYS A 385 -4.70 1.27 -20.28
C LYS A 385 -5.98 0.81 -20.99
N ASP A 386 -6.54 -0.34 -20.60
CA ASP A 386 -7.79 -0.86 -21.15
C ASP A 386 -9.04 -0.53 -20.32
N GLY A 387 -8.86 0.20 -19.22
CA GLY A 387 -9.92 0.61 -18.30
C GLY A 387 -10.27 -0.44 -17.23
N LYS A 388 -9.53 -1.54 -17.15
CA LYS A 388 -9.66 -2.56 -16.11
C LYS A 388 -8.53 -2.47 -15.10
N LEU A 389 -8.79 -2.96 -13.89
CA LEU A 389 -7.81 -2.96 -12.83
C LEU A 389 -6.89 -4.17 -12.91
N ASP A 390 -5.60 -3.93 -13.15
CA ASP A 390 -4.52 -4.93 -13.10
C ASP A 390 -3.82 -4.90 -11.73
N VAL A 391 -2.89 -5.84 -11.49
CA VAL A 391 -2.08 -5.86 -10.28
C VAL A 391 -0.60 -6.07 -10.59
N VAL A 392 0.26 -5.24 -10.01
CA VAL A 392 1.73 -5.35 -10.07
C VAL A 392 2.27 -5.74 -8.70
N VAL A 393 3.16 -6.74 -8.67
CA VAL A 393 3.82 -7.20 -7.45
C VAL A 393 5.31 -7.48 -7.70
N GLY A 394 6.14 -7.09 -6.73
CA GLY A 394 7.54 -7.50 -6.62
C GLY A 394 7.76 -8.17 -5.27
N ASN A 395 8.43 -9.31 -5.24
CA ASN A 395 8.76 -10.01 -4.00
C ASN A 395 9.89 -11.03 -4.20
N LYS A 396 10.14 -11.83 -3.16
CA LYS A 396 11.14 -12.91 -3.12
C LYS A 396 11.03 -13.97 -4.22
N MET A 397 9.93 -14.05 -4.95
CA MET A 397 9.76 -14.97 -6.08
C MET A 397 9.98 -14.33 -7.44
N GLY A 398 10.12 -13.00 -7.50
CA GLY A 398 10.27 -12.27 -8.74
C GLY A 398 9.35 -11.06 -8.85
N VAL A 399 9.05 -10.68 -10.09
CA VAL A 399 8.21 -9.54 -10.44
C VAL A 399 7.12 -10.03 -11.38
N PHE A 400 5.87 -9.70 -11.07
CA PHE A 400 4.70 -10.18 -11.80
C PHE A 400 3.73 -9.04 -12.11
N VAL A 401 3.10 -9.14 -13.28
CA VAL A 401 1.94 -8.33 -13.67
C VAL A 401 0.76 -9.27 -13.88
N LEU A 402 -0.38 -8.99 -13.25
CA LEU A 402 -1.61 -9.74 -13.35
C LEU A 402 -2.61 -8.86 -14.10
N LEU A 403 -2.73 -9.07 -15.41
CA LEU A 403 -3.64 -8.29 -16.25
C LEU A 403 -5.06 -8.83 -16.16
N GLN A 404 -6.05 -7.98 -15.95
CA GLN A 404 -7.45 -8.37 -15.97
C GLN A 404 -7.91 -8.65 -17.42
N GLU A 405 -8.71 -9.70 -17.65
CA GLU A 405 -9.16 -10.15 -18.98
C GLU A 405 -10.66 -10.02 -19.23
#